data_AF-A0A955V619-F1
#
_entry.id   AF-A0A955V619-F1
#
_cell.length_a   1.000
_cell.length_b   1.000
_cell.length_c   1.000
_cell.angle_alpha   90.00
_cell.angle_beta   90.00
_cell.angle_gamma   90.00
#
_symmetry.space_group_name_H-M   'P 1'
#
loop_
_entity.id
_entity.type
_entity.pdbx_description
1 polymer ?
#
loop_
_entity_poly.entity_id
_entity_poly.type
_entity_poly.pdbx_seq_one_letter_code
_entity_poly.pdbx_strand_id
1 'polypeptide(L)'
;MDLNKFTEKTREALSEAQAIAVRRGHQAADEPHMLIALLEQDGGLARRIVERMSLDARAMVAGVERLLDSVPSVSGPGVNPGSITLTRELSQALVAASDEAGKMDDEYVSVEHVLLGFLSRPGKSGQFQQLLSTFNVTRDRLLTAIREIRGNQRVTSANPEAAYEALAKYGRDLVAAAREGRLDPVIGRDDEIRRVVRILARRTKNNPVLIG
;
A
#
# COMPACT_ATOMS: atom_id res chain seq x y z
N MET A 1 12.75 -15.30 -3.38
CA MET A 1 12.30 -13.90 -3.27
C MET A 1 13.33 -13.04 -3.98
N ASP A 2 12.92 -12.25 -4.97
CA ASP A 2 13.80 -11.34 -5.70
C ASP A 2 13.55 -9.90 -5.21
N LEU A 3 14.50 -9.34 -4.46
CA LEU A 3 14.39 -8.00 -3.89
C LEU A 3 14.33 -6.90 -4.96
N ASN A 4 14.78 -7.17 -6.19
CA ASN A 4 14.71 -6.21 -7.28
C ASN A 4 13.28 -6.01 -7.82
N LYS A 5 12.38 -6.95 -7.54
CA LYS A 5 10.96 -6.84 -7.88
C LYS A 5 10.14 -6.08 -6.85
N PHE A 6 10.75 -5.52 -5.81
CA PHE A 6 10.02 -4.69 -4.84
C PHE A 6 10.05 -3.22 -5.28
N THR A 7 8.96 -2.51 -5.00
CA THR A 7 8.95 -1.04 -5.17
C THR A 7 9.95 -0.38 -4.21
N GLU A 8 10.40 0.83 -4.54
CA GLU A 8 11.29 1.62 -3.69
C GLU A 8 10.74 1.74 -2.27
N LYS A 9 9.44 2.01 -2.17
CA LYS A 9 8.74 2.19 -0.89
C LYS A 9 8.67 0.91 -0.07
N THR A 10 8.47 -0.24 -0.70
CA THR A 10 8.55 -1.52 0.01
C THR A 10 9.97 -1.85 0.45
N ARG A 11 10.99 -1.51 -0.34
CA ARG A 11 12.41 -1.71 0.01
C ARG A 11 12.83 -0.80 1.17
N GLU A 12 12.44 0.47 1.13
CA GLU A 12 12.61 1.43 2.22
C GLU A 12 11.99 0.88 3.52
N ALA A 13 10.74 0.42 3.46
CA ALA A 13 10.05 -0.14 4.62
C ALA A 13 10.74 -1.41 5.16
N LEU A 14 11.28 -2.28 4.29
CA LEU A 14 12.04 -3.45 4.73
C LEU A 14 13.34 -3.06 5.45
N SER A 15 14.07 -2.07 4.91
CA SER A 15 15.26 -1.53 5.56
C SER A 15 14.94 -0.88 6.90
N GLU A 16 13.84 -0.12 6.97
CA GLU A 16 13.39 0.52 8.20
C GLU A 16 12.91 -0.50 9.23
N ALA A 17 12.23 -1.57 8.82
CA ALA A 17 11.84 -2.66 9.71
C ALA A 17 13.06 -3.32 10.38
N GLN A 18 14.15 -3.52 9.63
CA GLN A 18 15.42 -3.99 10.18
C GLN A 18 16.02 -2.97 11.14
N ALA A 19 16.01 -1.68 10.79
CA ALA A 19 16.49 -0.61 11.66
C ALA A 19 15.69 -0.53 12.98
N ILE A 20 14.36 -0.69 12.93
CA ILE A 20 13.50 -0.74 14.12
C ILE A 20 13.87 -1.93 15.00
N ALA A 21 14.11 -3.11 14.42
CA ALA A 21 14.56 -4.28 15.17
C ALA A 21 15.90 -4.02 15.89
N VAL A 22 16.87 -3.38 15.21
CA VAL A 22 18.14 -2.96 15.84
C VAL A 22 17.88 -2.00 17.00
N ARG A 23 17.10 -0.93 16.78
CA ARG A 23 16.84 0.10 17.81
C ARG A 23 16.14 -0.46 19.04
N ARG A 24 15.30 -1.48 18.87
CA ARG A 24 14.59 -2.17 19.95
C ARG A 24 15.38 -3.34 20.55
N GLY A 25 16.57 -3.66 20.04
CA GLY A 25 17.39 -4.76 20.53
C GLY A 25 16.81 -6.15 20.20
N HIS A 26 15.98 -6.25 19.15
CA HIS A 26 15.43 -7.51 18.69
C HIS A 26 16.44 -8.21 17.76
N GLN A 27 16.53 -9.53 17.85
CA GLN A 27 17.50 -10.32 17.07
C GLN A 27 17.12 -10.47 15.59
N ALA A 28 15.84 -10.29 15.26
CA ALA A 28 15.30 -10.45 13.92
C ALA A 28 14.18 -9.43 13.65
N ALA A 29 14.04 -9.02 12.39
CA ALA A 29 12.91 -8.25 11.92
C ALA A 29 11.74 -9.18 11.59
N ASP A 30 10.56 -8.80 12.07
CA ASP A 30 9.32 -9.60 12.00
C ASP A 30 8.16 -8.77 11.45
N GLU A 31 7.01 -9.39 11.21
CA GLU A 31 5.80 -8.75 10.64
C GLU A 31 5.38 -7.45 11.37
N PRO A 32 5.41 -7.35 12.71
CA PRO A 32 5.13 -6.09 13.41
C PRO A 32 6.10 -4.97 13.04
N HIS A 33 7.40 -5.26 12.85
CA HIS A 33 8.41 -4.28 12.44
C HIS A 33 8.14 -3.75 11.04
N MET A 34 7.76 -4.65 10.14
CA MET A 34 7.40 -4.28 8.77
C MET A 34 6.12 -3.44 8.75
N LEU A 35 5.10 -3.81 9.53
CA LEU A 35 3.85 -3.07 9.57
C LEU A 35 4.05 -1.65 10.11
N ILE A 36 4.80 -1.46 11.20
CA ILE A 36 5.07 -0.11 11.72
C ILE A 36 5.87 0.72 10.71
N ALA A 37 6.90 0.15 10.08
CA ALA A 37 7.69 0.83 9.05
C ALA A 37 6.82 1.30 7.87
N LEU A 38 5.85 0.48 7.45
CA LEU A 38 4.90 0.84 6.40
C LEU A 38 3.91 1.94 6.83
N LEU A 39 3.42 1.90 8.07
CA LEU A 39 2.43 2.85 8.60
C LEU A 39 3.03 4.23 8.93
N GLU A 40 4.31 4.27 9.28
CA GLU A 40 5.04 5.50 9.63
C GLU A 40 5.77 6.12 8.43
N GLN A 41 5.79 5.44 7.28
CA GLN A 41 6.39 5.98 6.06
C GLN A 41 5.69 7.27 5.63
N ASP A 42 6.46 8.35 5.46
CA ASP A 42 5.94 9.65 5.03
C ASP A 42 5.27 9.57 3.65
N GLY A 43 4.02 10.02 3.57
CA GLY A 43 3.20 9.89 2.36
C GLY A 43 2.95 8.42 1.96
N GLY A 44 3.15 7.47 2.87
CA GLY A 44 3.08 6.04 2.59
C GLY A 44 1.68 5.55 2.26
N LEU A 45 1.61 4.59 1.34
CA LEU A 45 0.35 4.01 0.89
C LEU A 45 -0.38 3.21 1.99
N ALA A 46 0.35 2.60 2.93
CA ALA A 46 -0.25 1.77 3.96
C ALA A 46 -1.18 2.55 4.90
N ARG A 47 -0.77 3.73 5.36
CA ARG A 47 -1.60 4.60 6.20
C ARG A 47 -2.91 4.96 5.48
N ARG A 48 -2.83 5.34 4.21
CA ARG A 48 -4.02 5.68 3.41
C ARG A 48 -4.97 4.48 3.25
N ILE A 49 -4.43 3.29 3.05
CA ILE A 49 -5.23 2.05 2.96
C ILE A 49 -5.97 1.81 4.29
N VAL A 50 -5.27 1.92 5.42
CA VAL A 50 -5.87 1.75 6.76
C VAL A 50 -6.96 2.80 7.03
N GLU A 51 -6.69 4.07 6.71
CA GLU A 51 -7.66 5.16 6.86
C GLU A 51 -8.87 4.97 5.93
N ARG A 52 -8.66 4.47 4.70
CA ARG A 52 -9.75 4.13 3.76
C ARG A 52 -10.64 3.01 4.28
N MET A 53 -10.07 2.07 5.03
CA MET A 53 -10.83 1.06 5.75
C MET A 53 -11.59 1.64 6.97
N SER A 54 -11.55 2.96 7.21
CA SER A 54 -12.13 3.62 8.40
C SER A 54 -11.52 3.12 9.72
N LEU A 55 -10.23 2.80 9.70
CA LEU A 55 -9.46 2.41 10.88
C LEU A 55 -8.56 3.57 11.32
N ASP A 56 -8.38 3.72 12.64
CA ASP A 56 -7.44 4.69 13.17
C ASP A 56 -6.00 4.16 13.06
N ALA A 57 -5.25 4.69 12.09
CA ALA A 57 -3.85 4.33 11.86
C ALA A 57 -2.96 4.62 13.08
N ARG A 58 -3.24 5.66 13.89
CA ARG A 58 -2.47 5.94 15.11
C ARG A 58 -2.73 4.89 16.17
N ALA A 59 -3.99 4.50 16.36
CA ALA A 59 -4.34 3.41 17.28
C ALA A 59 -3.71 2.09 16.84
N MET A 60 -3.65 1.82 15.53
CA MET A 60 -2.98 0.64 14.97
C MET A 60 -1.48 0.65 15.26
N VAL A 61 -0.78 1.77 15.00
CA VAL A 61 0.64 1.94 15.34
C VAL A 61 0.87 1.65 16.83
N ALA A 62 0.12 2.28 17.72
CA ALA A 62 0.23 2.04 19.17
C ALA A 62 -0.02 0.57 19.55
N GLY A 63 -0.91 -0.13 18.84
CA GLY A 63 -1.14 -1.55 19.02
C GLY A 63 0.05 -2.42 18.57
N VAL A 64 0.69 -2.06 17.45
CA VAL A 64 1.90 -2.73 16.95
C VAL A 64 3.09 -2.48 17.89
N GLU A 65 3.25 -1.26 18.41
CA GLU A 65 4.30 -0.94 19.38
C GLU A 65 4.20 -1.80 20.65
N ARG A 66 3.00 -2.02 21.18
CA ARG A 66 2.81 -2.91 22.34
C ARG A 66 3.20 -4.36 22.05
N LEU A 67 2.99 -4.85 20.82
CA LEU A 67 3.48 -6.17 20.43
C LEU A 67 5.01 -6.20 20.45
N LEU A 68 5.64 -5.17 19.87
CA LEU A 68 7.09 -5.04 19.83
C LEU A 68 7.68 -4.92 21.24
N ASP A 69 7.04 -4.21 22.16
CA ASP A 69 7.49 -4.09 23.56
C ASP A 69 7.46 -5.42 24.32
N SER A 70 6.66 -6.39 23.87
CA SER A 70 6.58 -7.73 24.46
C SER A 70 7.65 -8.71 23.93
N VAL A 71 8.38 -8.32 22.89
CA VAL A 71 9.45 -9.14 22.31
C VAL A 71 10.70 -9.05 23.19
N PRO A 72 11.36 -10.17 23.54
CA PRO A 72 12.60 -10.13 24.32
C PRO A 72 13.69 -9.32 23.61
N SER A 73 14.21 -8.30 24.29
CA SER A 73 15.35 -7.51 23.85
C SER A 73 16.66 -8.13 24.32
N VAL A 74 17.67 -8.17 23.44
CA VAL A 74 19.01 -8.66 23.77
C VAL A 74 20.00 -7.50 23.75
N SER A 75 20.71 -7.32 24.86
CA SER A 75 21.74 -6.29 25.02
C SER A 75 23.02 -6.92 25.55
N GLY A 76 24.18 -6.67 24.91
CA GLY A 76 25.48 -7.10 25.42
C GLY A 76 26.63 -7.06 24.41
N PRO A 77 27.88 -7.20 24.87
CA PRO A 77 29.05 -7.32 24.01
C PRO A 77 28.96 -8.62 23.20
N GLY A 78 28.77 -8.51 21.88
CA GLY A 78 28.57 -9.66 20.98
C GLY A 78 27.29 -9.60 20.14
N VAL A 79 26.39 -8.66 20.42
CA VAL A 79 25.30 -8.34 19.49
C VAL A 79 25.90 -7.61 18.29
N ASN A 80 25.93 -8.27 17.13
CA ASN A 80 26.32 -7.65 15.87
C ASN A 80 25.09 -6.95 15.28
N PRO A 81 25.00 -5.61 15.29
CA PRO A 81 23.87 -4.88 14.71
C PRO A 81 23.76 -5.08 13.20
N GLY A 82 24.84 -5.52 12.55
CA GLY A 82 24.94 -5.67 11.10
C GLY A 82 24.31 -6.93 10.50
N SER A 83 23.69 -7.82 11.30
CA SER A 83 23.10 -9.06 10.78
C SER A 83 21.68 -9.34 11.30
N ILE A 84 20.82 -8.33 11.34
CA ILE A 84 19.39 -8.57 11.57
C ILE A 84 18.84 -9.41 10.42
N THR A 85 18.40 -10.62 10.75
CA THR A 85 17.74 -11.53 9.82
C THR A 85 16.23 -11.26 9.79
N LEU A 86 15.55 -11.80 8.79
CA LEU A 86 14.09 -11.82 8.77
C LEU A 86 13.60 -13.08 9.49
N THR A 87 12.53 -12.98 10.25
CA THR A 87 11.83 -14.15 10.76
C THR A 87 11.29 -14.99 9.60
N ARG A 88 11.03 -16.28 9.86
CA ARG A 88 10.36 -17.15 8.88
C ARG A 88 8.98 -16.59 8.55
N GLU A 89 8.33 -16.02 9.54
CA GLU A 89 6.99 -15.43 9.49
C GLU A 89 6.94 -14.25 8.51
N LEU A 90 7.83 -13.27 8.67
CA LEU A 90 7.95 -12.15 7.73
C LEU A 90 8.39 -12.62 6.34
N SER A 91 9.35 -13.56 6.26
CA SER A 91 9.79 -14.12 4.98
C SER A 91 8.63 -14.76 4.21
N GLN A 92 7.75 -15.50 4.90
CA GLN A 92 6.54 -16.08 4.30
C GLN A 92 5.55 -15.01 3.84
N ALA A 93 5.36 -13.95 4.64
CA ALA A 93 4.48 -12.84 4.26
C ALA A 93 4.97 -12.14 2.98
N LEU A 94 6.28 -11.95 2.82
CA LEU A 94 6.87 -11.32 1.61
C LEU A 94 6.78 -12.23 0.37
N VAL A 95 6.89 -13.54 0.54
CA VAL A 95 6.62 -14.50 -0.54
C VAL A 95 5.15 -14.44 -0.94
N ALA A 96 4.22 -14.46 0.02
CA ALA A 96 2.80 -14.31 -0.25
C ALA A 96 2.47 -12.97 -0.92
N ALA A 97 3.15 -11.88 -0.54
CA ALA A 97 3.03 -10.60 -1.21
C ALA A 97 3.44 -10.68 -2.69
N SER A 98 4.45 -11.48 -3.01
CA SER A 98 4.88 -11.71 -4.40
C SER A 98 3.82 -12.48 -5.19
N ASP A 99 3.16 -13.45 -4.56
CA ASP A 99 2.03 -14.18 -5.17
C ASP A 99 0.81 -13.27 -5.37
N GLU A 100 0.52 -12.36 -4.43
CA GLU A 100 -0.55 -11.38 -4.56
C GLU A 100 -0.29 -10.38 -5.69
N ALA A 101 0.95 -9.90 -5.85
CA ALA A 101 1.33 -9.08 -7.00
C ALA A 101 1.08 -9.82 -8.32
N GLY A 102 1.46 -11.10 -8.41
CA GLY A 102 1.16 -11.94 -9.57
C GLY A 102 -0.34 -12.10 -9.85
N LYS A 103 -1.17 -12.28 -8.81
CA LYS A 103 -2.64 -12.36 -8.95
C LYS A 103 -3.26 -11.04 -9.43
N MET A 104 -2.63 -9.91 -9.13
CA MET A 104 -3.06 -8.57 -9.54
C MET A 104 -2.44 -8.14 -10.88
N ASP A 105 -1.69 -9.05 -11.54
CA ASP A 105 -0.97 -8.80 -12.80
C ASP A 105 0.02 -7.63 -12.71
N ASP A 106 0.63 -7.49 -11.53
CA ASP A 106 1.60 -6.44 -11.22
C ASP A 106 3.04 -6.92 -11.43
N GLU A 107 3.90 -6.03 -11.96
CA GLU A 107 5.30 -6.34 -12.24
C GLU A 107 6.19 -6.18 -11.00
N TYR A 108 5.77 -5.36 -10.03
CA TYR A 108 6.48 -5.13 -8.77
C TYR A 108 5.60 -5.36 -7.52
N VAL A 109 6.25 -5.80 -6.45
CA VAL A 109 5.67 -5.97 -5.11
C VAL A 109 5.62 -4.61 -4.39
N SER A 110 4.50 -3.91 -4.57
CA SER A 110 4.09 -2.72 -3.83
C SER A 110 3.68 -3.00 -2.36
N VAL A 111 3.54 -1.92 -1.58
CA VAL A 111 3.10 -1.89 -0.18
C VAL A 111 1.78 -2.64 0.03
N GLU A 112 0.81 -2.46 -0.86
CA GLU A 112 -0.50 -3.12 -0.77
C GLU A 112 -0.41 -4.65 -0.80
N HIS A 113 0.54 -5.20 -1.56
CA HIS A 113 0.76 -6.63 -1.63
C HIS A 113 1.36 -7.17 -0.35
N VAL A 114 2.23 -6.40 0.31
CA VAL A 114 2.79 -6.78 1.62
C VAL A 114 1.69 -6.83 2.68
N LEU A 115 0.78 -5.85 2.68
CA LEU A 115 -0.37 -5.85 3.57
C LEU A 115 -1.28 -7.07 3.33
N LEU A 116 -1.51 -7.44 2.06
CA LEU A 116 -2.23 -8.69 1.74
C LEU A 116 -1.45 -9.93 2.16
N GLY A 117 -0.12 -9.90 2.04
CA GLY A 117 0.81 -10.94 2.47
C GLY A 117 0.71 -11.23 3.98
N PHE A 118 0.51 -10.20 4.82
CA PHE A 118 0.27 -10.38 6.26
C PHE A 118 -0.99 -11.20 6.57
N LEU A 119 -1.99 -11.19 5.67
CA LEU A 119 -3.24 -11.92 5.84
C LEU A 119 -3.23 -13.31 5.20
N SER A 120 -2.12 -13.71 4.56
CA SER A 120 -2.01 -14.99 3.84
C SER A 120 -2.00 -16.23 4.74
N ARG A 121 -1.90 -16.06 6.06
CA ARG A 121 -1.86 -17.15 7.05
C ARG A 121 -3.04 -17.08 8.04
N PRO A 122 -4.29 -17.17 7.56
CA PRO A 122 -5.45 -17.17 8.43
C PRO A 122 -5.43 -18.40 9.35
N GLY A 123 -5.66 -18.20 10.65
CA GLY A 123 -5.80 -19.29 11.62
C GLY A 123 -4.53 -19.73 12.37
N LYS A 124 -3.37 -19.10 12.13
CA LYS A 124 -2.21 -19.25 13.03
C LYS A 124 -2.31 -18.24 14.18
N SER A 125 -2.43 -18.75 15.40
CA SER A 125 -2.61 -18.00 16.66
C SER A 125 -1.35 -17.24 17.09
N GLY A 126 -0.92 -16.26 16.30
CA GLY A 126 0.12 -15.30 16.68
C GLY A 126 -0.49 -13.99 17.18
N GLN A 127 0.17 -13.31 18.12
CA GLN A 127 -0.28 -12.02 18.64
C GLN A 127 -0.46 -10.96 17.54
N PHE A 128 0.35 -11.03 16.47
CA PHE A 128 0.21 -10.16 15.29
C PHE A 128 -1.11 -10.38 14.54
N GLN A 129 -1.52 -11.64 14.31
CA GLN A 129 -2.80 -11.95 13.66
C GLN A 129 -4.00 -11.55 14.53
N GLN A 130 -3.86 -11.67 15.86
CA GLN A 130 -4.87 -11.19 16.81
C GLN A 130 -5.00 -9.66 16.79
N LEU A 131 -3.89 -8.93 16.65
CA LEU A 131 -3.92 -7.48 16.47
C LEU A 131 -4.70 -7.10 15.20
N LEU A 132 -4.35 -7.69 14.05
CA LEU A 132 -5.05 -7.43 12.79
C LEU A 132 -6.55 -7.75 12.91
N SER A 133 -6.90 -8.84 13.59
CA SER A 133 -8.29 -9.23 13.85
C SER A 133 -9.01 -8.22 14.76
N THR A 134 -8.33 -7.67 15.76
CA THR A 134 -8.88 -6.65 16.67
C THR A 134 -9.23 -5.35 15.92
N PHE A 135 -8.40 -4.97 14.95
CA PHE A 135 -8.68 -3.86 14.04
C PHE A 135 -9.63 -4.26 12.89
N ASN A 136 -10.16 -5.49 12.89
CA ASN A 136 -11.03 -6.04 11.84
C ASN A 136 -10.42 -5.86 10.44
N VAL A 137 -9.10 -6.07 10.33
CA VAL A 137 -8.37 -6.09 9.07
C VAL A 137 -8.61 -7.44 8.41
N THR A 138 -9.59 -7.48 7.51
CA THR A 138 -9.92 -8.65 6.71
C THR A 138 -9.46 -8.47 5.27
N ARG A 139 -9.25 -9.59 4.57
CA ARG A 139 -8.83 -9.58 3.17
C ARG A 139 -9.79 -8.79 2.29
N ASP A 140 -11.10 -8.95 2.50
CA ASP A 140 -12.12 -8.27 1.70
C ASP A 140 -12.08 -6.75 1.90
N ARG A 141 -11.98 -6.28 3.15
CA ARG A 141 -11.87 -4.85 3.45
C ARG A 141 -10.60 -4.25 2.87
N LEU A 142 -9.49 -4.98 2.97
CA LEU A 142 -8.21 -4.56 2.45
C LEU A 142 -8.24 -4.46 0.92
N LEU A 143 -8.78 -5.46 0.22
CA LEU A 143 -8.93 -5.44 -1.24
C LEU A 143 -9.85 -4.31 -1.73
N THR A 144 -10.95 -4.03 -1.02
CA THR A 144 -11.83 -2.91 -1.34
C THR A 144 -11.08 -1.58 -1.22
N ALA A 145 -10.39 -1.36 -0.10
CA ALA A 145 -9.61 -0.13 0.11
C ALA A 145 -8.48 0.05 -0.91
N ILE A 146 -7.77 -1.04 -1.24
CA ILE A 146 -6.72 -1.03 -2.28
C ILE A 146 -7.34 -0.62 -3.62
N ARG A 147 -8.44 -1.25 -4.05
CA ARG A 147 -9.12 -0.93 -5.31
C ARG A 147 -9.58 0.52 -5.39
N GLU A 148 -10.08 1.08 -4.29
CA GLU A 148 -10.50 2.49 -4.26
C GLU A 148 -9.32 3.46 -4.41
N ILE A 149 -8.12 3.10 -3.93
CA ILE A 149 -6.94 3.95 -4.02
C ILE A 149 -6.22 3.78 -5.36
N ARG A 150 -5.97 2.54 -5.80
CA ARG A 150 -5.23 2.26 -7.05
C ARG A 150 -6.10 2.29 -8.30
N GLY A 151 -7.42 2.17 -8.14
CA GLY A 151 -8.35 1.99 -9.26
C GLY A 151 -8.01 0.75 -10.08
N ASN A 152 -7.88 0.93 -11.40
CA ASN A 152 -7.48 -0.12 -12.34
C ASN A 152 -5.99 -0.04 -12.73
N GLN A 153 -5.19 0.73 -11.99
CA GLN A 153 -3.77 0.87 -12.30
C GLN A 153 -2.98 -0.36 -11.86
N ARG A 154 -2.04 -0.78 -12.69
CA ARG A 154 -1.06 -1.83 -12.39
C ARG A 154 0.25 -1.22 -11.91
N VAL A 155 0.96 -1.94 -11.06
CA VAL A 155 2.30 -1.57 -10.56
C VAL A 155 3.32 -2.05 -11.58
N THR A 156 3.59 -1.23 -12.59
CA THR A 156 4.56 -1.51 -13.68
C THR A 156 5.88 -0.78 -13.52
N SER A 157 6.11 -0.12 -12.37
CA SER A 157 7.36 0.60 -12.09
C SER A 157 7.73 0.46 -10.61
N ALA A 158 9.00 0.74 -10.30
CA ALA A 158 9.50 0.71 -8.93
C ALA A 158 8.92 1.83 -8.03
N ASN A 159 8.28 2.87 -8.60
CA ASN A 159 7.70 3.98 -7.84
C ASN A 159 6.26 4.29 -8.30
N PRO A 160 5.30 3.39 -8.04
CA PRO A 160 3.91 3.52 -8.50
C PRO A 160 3.13 4.61 -7.76
N GLU A 161 3.54 4.95 -6.54
CA GLU A 161 2.80 5.86 -5.66
C GLU A 161 2.76 7.29 -6.19
N ALA A 162 3.82 7.71 -6.88
CA ALA A 162 3.85 8.98 -7.60
C ALA A 162 2.74 9.10 -8.66
N ALA A 163 2.31 7.97 -9.24
CA ALA A 163 1.23 7.93 -10.23
C ALA A 163 -0.16 7.92 -9.57
N TYR A 164 -0.32 7.28 -8.41
CA TYR A 164 -1.58 7.28 -7.64
C TYR A 164 -1.98 8.69 -7.19
N GLU A 165 -1.00 9.53 -6.89
CA GLU A 165 -1.24 10.90 -6.37
C GLU A 165 -1.33 11.98 -7.46
N ALA A 166 -1.06 11.67 -8.73
CA ALA A 166 -0.96 12.68 -9.78
C ALA A 166 -2.25 13.50 -9.93
N LEU A 167 -3.41 12.86 -9.85
CA LEU A 167 -4.71 13.55 -9.95
C LEU A 167 -5.00 14.41 -8.72
N ALA A 168 -4.70 13.93 -7.50
CA ALA A 168 -4.95 14.66 -6.27
C ALA A 168 -3.98 15.84 -6.08
N LYS A 169 -2.72 15.67 -6.51
CA LYS A 169 -1.64 16.63 -6.32
C LYS A 169 -1.57 17.69 -7.41
N TYR A 170 -1.86 17.32 -8.66
CA TYR A 170 -1.67 18.20 -9.82
C TYR A 170 -2.94 18.37 -10.67
N GLY A 171 -4.03 17.67 -10.33
CA GLY A 171 -5.25 17.66 -11.12
C GLY A 171 -6.49 18.08 -10.32
N ARG A 172 -7.63 18.05 -11.01
CA ARG A 172 -8.96 18.20 -10.43
C ARG A 172 -9.85 17.12 -11.01
N ASP A 173 -10.49 16.33 -10.15
CA ASP A 173 -11.46 15.33 -10.60
C ASP A 173 -12.79 16.03 -10.96
N LEU A 174 -13.01 16.21 -12.27
CA LEU A 174 -14.24 16.81 -12.79
C LEU A 174 -15.43 15.83 -12.73
N VAL A 175 -15.22 14.52 -12.69
CA VAL A 175 -16.30 13.53 -12.58
C VAL A 175 -16.89 13.56 -11.17
N ALA A 176 -16.04 13.62 -10.14
CA ALA A 176 -16.47 13.82 -8.77
C ALA A 176 -17.22 15.15 -8.59
N ALA A 177 -16.68 16.25 -9.13
CA ALA A 177 -17.34 17.55 -9.10
C ALA A 177 -18.71 17.54 -9.80
N ALA A 178 -18.85 16.84 -10.93
CA ALA A 178 -20.12 16.67 -11.62
C ALA A 178 -21.16 15.92 -10.77
N ARG A 179 -20.76 14.81 -10.11
CA ARG A 179 -21.66 14.05 -9.23
C ARG A 179 -22.17 14.86 -8.05
N GLU A 180 -21.33 15.74 -7.52
CA GLU A 180 -21.68 16.63 -6.41
C GLU A 180 -22.46 17.87 -6.85
N GLY A 181 -22.76 18.02 -8.14
CA GLY A 181 -23.48 19.18 -8.68
C GLY A 181 -22.67 20.48 -8.65
N ARG A 182 -21.35 20.39 -8.52
CA ARG A 182 -20.42 21.55 -8.44
C ARG A 182 -19.96 22.06 -9.82
N LEU A 183 -20.49 21.52 -10.92
CA LEU A 183 -20.20 21.97 -12.27
C LEU A 183 -21.43 22.62 -12.89
N ASP A 184 -21.22 23.78 -13.51
CA ASP A 184 -22.26 24.48 -14.27
C ASP A 184 -22.60 23.72 -15.56
N PRO A 185 -23.86 23.75 -16.01
CA PRO A 185 -24.26 23.15 -17.27
C PRO A 185 -23.60 23.89 -18.44
N VAL A 186 -23.03 23.13 -19.38
CA VAL A 186 -22.47 23.68 -20.61
C VAL A 186 -23.58 23.89 -21.63
N ILE A 187 -23.75 25.11 -22.13
CA ILE A 187 -24.82 25.49 -23.05
C ILE A 187 -24.28 25.63 -24.49
N GLY A 188 -24.96 25.03 -25.46
CA GLY A 188 -24.70 25.25 -26.89
C GLY A 188 -23.44 24.58 -27.45
N ARG A 189 -22.91 23.56 -26.76
CA ARG A 189 -21.69 22.80 -27.17
C ARG A 189 -21.95 21.30 -27.34
N ASP A 190 -23.20 20.91 -27.57
CA ASP A 190 -23.63 19.53 -27.67
C ASP A 190 -22.89 18.75 -28.77
N ASP A 191 -22.64 19.39 -29.92
CA ASP A 191 -21.98 18.75 -31.05
C ASP A 191 -20.49 18.54 -30.83
N GLU A 192 -19.79 19.50 -30.21
CA GLU A 192 -18.39 19.36 -29.82
C GLU A 192 -18.23 18.28 -28.75
N ILE A 193 -19.08 18.28 -27.71
CA ILE A 193 -19.08 17.26 -26.65
C ILE A 193 -19.31 15.87 -27.28
N ARG A 194 -20.32 15.72 -28.14
CA ARG A 194 -20.59 14.46 -28.86
C ARG A 194 -19.39 14.01 -29.70
N ARG A 195 -18.70 14.95 -30.35
CA ARG A 195 -17.51 14.66 -31.16
C ARG A 195 -16.33 14.20 -30.31
N VAL A 196 -16.09 14.83 -29.16
CA VAL A 196 -15.06 14.43 -28.19
C VAL A 196 -15.31 13.01 -27.67
N VAL A 197 -16.54 12.73 -27.20
CA VAL A 197 -16.92 11.38 -26.72
C VAL A 197 -16.72 10.33 -27.81
N ARG A 198 -17.10 10.63 -29.05
CA ARG A 198 -16.90 9.72 -30.19
C ARG A 198 -15.41 9.45 -30.49
N ILE A 199 -14.52 10.42 -30.29
CA ILE A 199 -13.07 10.23 -30.46
C ILE A 199 -12.52 9.35 -29.33
N LEU A 200 -12.88 9.65 -28.08
CA LEU A 200 -12.45 8.89 -26.90
C LEU A 200 -12.86 7.41 -26.98
N ALA A 201 -13.99 7.10 -27.60
CA ALA A 201 -14.50 5.73 -27.76
C ALA A 201 -13.77 4.90 -28.86
N ARG A 202 -12.81 5.47 -29.59
CA ARG A 202 -12.07 4.75 -30.65
C ARG A 202 -11.01 3.82 -30.08
N ARG A 203 -10.67 2.76 -30.83
CA ARG A 203 -9.52 1.89 -30.52
C ARG A 203 -8.16 2.50 -30.84
N THR A 204 -8.09 3.37 -31.85
CA THR A 204 -6.87 4.07 -32.27
C THR A 204 -7.17 5.54 -32.48
N LYS A 205 -6.18 6.42 -32.27
CA LYS A 205 -6.34 7.89 -32.33
C LYS A 205 -7.48 8.38 -31.42
N ASN A 206 -7.46 7.92 -30.17
CA ASN A 206 -8.49 8.17 -29.16
C ASN A 206 -8.21 9.38 -28.26
N ASN A 207 -7.16 10.16 -28.55
CA ASN A 207 -6.80 11.38 -27.82
C ASN A 207 -7.36 12.60 -28.55
N PRO A 208 -8.47 13.22 -28.11
CA PRO A 208 -9.02 14.41 -28.73
C PRO A 208 -8.13 15.63 -28.45
N VAL A 209 -8.00 16.50 -29.45
CA VAL A 209 -7.39 17.83 -29.31
C VAL A 209 -8.47 18.85 -29.67
N LEU A 210 -8.75 19.74 -28.72
CA LEU A 210 -9.65 20.87 -28.96
C LEU A 210 -8.82 22.00 -29.56
N ILE A 211 -9.26 22.47 -30.72
CA ILE A 211 -8.68 23.63 -31.41
C ILE A 211 -9.78 24.67 -31.46
N GLY A 212 -9.46 25.88 -31.01
CA GLY A 212 -10.35 27.04 -30.97
C GLY A 212 -9.69 28.21 -31.65
#